data_AF-A0A4R4IK78-F1
#
_entry.id   AF-A0A4R4IK78-F1
#
_cell.length_a   1.000
_cell.length_b   1.000
_cell.length_c   1.000
_cell.angle_alpha   90.00
_cell.angle_beta   90.00
_cell.angle_gamma   90.00
#
_symmetry.space_group_name_H-M   'P 1'
#
loop_
_entity.id
_entity.type
_entity.pdbx_description
1 polymer ?
#
loop_
_entity_poly.entity_id
_entity_poly.type
_entity_poly.pdbx_seq_one_letter_code
_entity_poly.pdbx_strand_id
1 'polypeptide(L)'
;LEQAMENQMNWLTAWRINRYANGMLLGMPFFHEAPNRDAKKAHCEQSKQAREEKQQAVLKKRKAQWHEYILKGEKTPPVLVPGMPDFDPETAQNQLREAAAEFNSDYHGDRREQHSGWQFAVDTVPRYAIYMLDDHNDLLEYLQMKGAGERLVKQLFRPVPTAKPGQQESPESLLVALYDNQVHDSRAWFMYSTFGSREPWGGYFRYRVIYFGTVCSRPLSLLSVAGTVAGFVSPTEGGVLFFFKQKKVANTVVEAADKVSKSIAAEREVTAQYLTSGELITLLAGPEYRKAFTHNVGEVTRQQREFLKERRLQMTKDDLKARWAGKTLEPT
;
A
#
# COMPACT_ATOMS: atom_id res chain seq x y z
N LEU A 1 -15.22 7.33 14.08
CA LEU A 1 -15.04 6.10 13.26
C LEU A 1 -13.74 5.40 13.64
N GLU A 2 -12.69 6.16 13.89
CA GLU A 2 -11.38 5.81 14.41
C GLU A 2 -11.46 4.84 15.60
N GLN A 3 -12.25 5.15 16.64
CA GLN A 3 -12.41 4.25 17.79
C GLN A 3 -13.00 2.89 17.42
N ALA A 4 -13.94 2.83 16.48
CA ALA A 4 -14.53 1.58 16.03
C ALA A 4 -13.50 0.75 15.24
N MET A 5 -12.70 1.41 14.39
CA MET A 5 -11.58 0.77 13.69
C MET A 5 -10.55 0.22 14.69
N GLU A 6 -10.13 1.03 15.66
CA GLU A 6 -9.22 0.58 16.72
C GLU A 6 -9.75 -0.66 17.44
N ASN A 7 -11.02 -0.62 17.88
CA ASN A 7 -11.64 -1.75 18.55
C ASN A 7 -11.68 -3.02 17.67
N GLN A 8 -12.06 -2.88 16.38
CA GLN A 8 -12.06 -4.02 15.45
C GLN A 8 -10.66 -4.57 15.21
N MET A 9 -9.67 -3.69 15.07
CA MET A 9 -8.27 -4.08 14.89
C MET A 9 -7.71 -4.77 16.12
N ASN A 10 -8.12 -4.38 17.33
CA ASN A 10 -7.71 -5.03 18.57
C ASN A 10 -8.17 -6.51 18.61
N TRP A 11 -9.43 -6.78 18.26
CA TRP A 11 -9.96 -8.15 18.18
C TRP A 11 -9.31 -8.98 17.07
N LEU A 12 -9.11 -8.40 15.89
CA LEU A 12 -8.42 -9.08 14.79
C LEU A 12 -6.95 -9.36 15.14
N THR A 13 -6.29 -8.45 15.84
CA THR A 13 -4.91 -8.64 16.33
C THR A 13 -4.86 -9.77 17.34
N ALA A 14 -5.83 -9.88 18.24
CA ALA A 14 -5.94 -11.01 19.17
C ALA A 14 -6.10 -12.34 18.43
N TRP A 15 -6.93 -12.39 17.38
CA TRP A 15 -7.06 -13.56 16.51
C TRP A 15 -5.73 -13.92 15.84
N ARG A 16 -5.02 -12.93 15.28
CA ARG A 16 -3.70 -13.11 14.64
C ARG A 16 -2.62 -13.56 15.62
N ILE A 17 -2.63 -13.08 16.87
CA ILE A 17 -1.69 -13.57 17.89
C ILE A 17 -1.85 -15.09 18.07
N ASN A 18 -3.08 -15.59 18.15
CA ASN A 18 -3.30 -17.03 18.28
C ASN A 18 -2.99 -17.80 16.99
N ARG A 19 -3.56 -17.38 15.85
CA ARG A 19 -3.41 -18.11 14.59
C ARG A 19 -2.02 -18.00 14.00
N TYR A 20 -1.45 -16.81 13.98
CA TYR A 20 -0.18 -16.54 13.30
C TYR A 20 1.01 -16.63 14.24
N ALA A 21 1.05 -15.84 15.32
CA ALA A 21 2.23 -15.77 16.19
C ALA A 21 2.42 -17.04 17.05
N ASN A 22 1.34 -17.57 17.62
CA ASN A 22 1.41 -18.79 18.43
C ASN A 22 1.44 -20.09 17.59
N GLY A 23 1.63 -20.00 16.27
CA GLY A 23 1.86 -21.15 15.39
C GLY A 23 0.65 -22.05 15.13
N MET A 24 -0.57 -21.61 15.43
CA MET A 24 -1.76 -22.46 15.27
C MET A 24 -2.24 -22.61 13.82
N LEU A 25 -1.86 -21.70 12.92
CA LEU A 25 -2.35 -21.63 11.52
C LEU A 25 -2.32 -22.98 10.81
N LEU A 26 -1.21 -23.71 10.91
CA LEU A 26 -0.98 -24.94 10.14
C LEU A 26 -1.91 -26.09 10.52
N GLY A 27 -2.57 -26.03 11.68
CA GLY A 27 -3.56 -27.01 12.11
C GLY A 27 -5.01 -26.58 11.88
N MET A 28 -5.25 -25.41 11.28
CA MET A 28 -6.60 -24.88 11.12
C MET A 28 -7.28 -25.36 9.83
N PRO A 29 -8.57 -25.72 9.87
CA PRO A 29 -9.31 -26.14 8.68
C PRO A 29 -9.26 -25.13 7.53
N PHE A 30 -9.49 -23.84 7.82
CA PHE A 30 -9.48 -22.79 6.79
C PHE A 30 -8.13 -22.70 6.04
N PHE A 31 -7.03 -23.05 6.70
CA PHE A 31 -5.72 -23.08 6.07
C PHE A 31 -5.56 -24.27 5.13
N HIS A 32 -6.04 -25.45 5.53
CA HIS A 32 -6.01 -26.65 4.70
C HIS A 32 -6.92 -26.53 3.47
N GLU A 33 -8.06 -25.87 3.62
CA GLU A 33 -9.02 -25.60 2.55
C GLU A 33 -8.61 -24.45 1.62
N ALA A 34 -7.58 -23.67 2.00
CA ALA A 34 -7.11 -22.55 1.19
C ALA A 34 -6.56 -23.03 -0.17
N PRO A 35 -7.00 -22.42 -1.29
CA PRO A 35 -6.55 -22.76 -2.65
C PRO A 35 -5.01 -22.67 -2.81
N ASN A 36 -4.38 -23.65 -3.48
CA ASN A 36 -2.91 -23.68 -3.61
C ASN A 36 -2.39 -24.40 -4.85
N ARG A 37 -3.17 -24.44 -5.94
CA ARG A 37 -2.82 -25.20 -7.16
C ARG A 37 -1.58 -24.66 -7.87
N ASP A 38 -1.40 -23.34 -7.87
CA ASP A 38 -0.29 -22.66 -8.55
C ASP A 38 0.99 -22.60 -7.69
N ALA A 39 1.05 -23.30 -6.55
CA ALA A 39 2.27 -23.40 -5.75
C ALA A 39 3.43 -24.05 -6.51
N LYS A 40 3.12 -24.93 -7.47
CA LYS A 40 4.13 -25.54 -8.36
C LYS A 40 4.32 -24.65 -9.58
N LYS A 41 5.57 -24.25 -9.84
CA LYS A 41 5.94 -23.38 -10.97
C LYS A 41 5.36 -23.85 -12.31
N ALA A 42 5.43 -25.15 -12.61
CA ALA A 42 4.88 -25.70 -13.85
C ALA A 42 3.36 -25.51 -13.99
N HIS A 43 2.60 -25.66 -12.90
CA HIS A 43 1.15 -25.42 -12.92
C HIS A 43 0.84 -23.93 -13.03
N CYS A 44 1.58 -23.08 -12.33
CA CYS A 44 1.46 -21.62 -12.44
C CYS A 44 1.69 -21.12 -13.86
N GLU A 45 2.72 -21.64 -14.55
CA GLU A 45 2.99 -21.32 -15.95
C GLU A 45 1.86 -21.76 -16.88
N GLN A 46 1.30 -22.96 -16.67
CA GLN A 46 0.14 -23.45 -17.42
C GLN A 46 -1.10 -22.57 -17.20
N SER A 47 -1.41 -22.21 -15.95
CA SER A 47 -2.52 -21.31 -15.60
C SER A 47 -2.37 -19.94 -16.25
N LYS A 48 -1.14 -19.39 -16.25
CA LYS A 48 -0.82 -18.11 -16.89
C LYS A 48 -1.04 -18.17 -18.40
N GLN A 49 -0.53 -19.22 -19.05
CA GLN A 49 -0.68 -19.43 -20.49
C GLN A 49 -2.16 -19.58 -20.89
N ALA A 50 -2.93 -20.36 -20.12
CA ALA A 50 -4.37 -20.52 -20.34
C ALA A 50 -5.14 -19.20 -20.19
N ARG A 51 -4.75 -18.31 -19.26
CA ARG A 51 -5.31 -16.95 -19.16
C ARG A 51 -4.95 -16.10 -20.36
N GLU A 52 -3.70 -16.14 -20.80
CA GLU A 52 -3.22 -15.38 -21.96
C GLU A 52 -3.96 -15.78 -23.24
N GLU A 53 -4.20 -17.07 -23.47
CA GLU A 53 -4.99 -17.57 -24.59
C GLU A 53 -6.43 -17.03 -24.57
N LYS A 54 -7.07 -17.03 -23.39
CA LYS A 54 -8.41 -16.44 -23.21
C LYS A 54 -8.39 -14.93 -23.48
N GLN A 55 -7.37 -14.22 -23.02
CA GLN A 55 -7.20 -12.79 -23.26
C GLN A 55 -7.01 -12.50 -24.76
N GLN A 56 -6.23 -13.31 -25.48
CA GLN A 56 -6.06 -13.18 -26.92
C GLN A 56 -7.38 -13.41 -27.67
N ALA A 57 -8.20 -14.37 -27.24
CA ALA A 57 -9.53 -14.59 -27.80
C ALA A 57 -10.44 -13.36 -27.59
N VAL A 58 -10.38 -12.71 -26.41
CA VAL A 58 -11.09 -11.45 -26.14
C VAL A 58 -10.60 -10.33 -27.07
N LEU A 59 -9.29 -10.18 -27.24
CA LEU A 59 -8.73 -9.15 -28.14
C LEU A 59 -9.16 -9.36 -29.60
N LYS A 60 -9.20 -10.62 -30.08
CA LYS A 60 -9.74 -10.96 -31.41
C LYS A 60 -11.22 -10.54 -31.55
N LYS A 61 -12.05 -10.83 -30.54
CA LYS A 61 -13.46 -10.39 -30.52
C LYS A 61 -13.59 -8.88 -30.56
N ARG A 62 -12.80 -8.14 -29.77
CA ARG A 62 -12.79 -6.67 -29.79
C ARG A 62 -12.42 -6.11 -31.15
N LYS A 63 -11.43 -6.68 -31.83
CA LYS A 63 -11.06 -6.29 -33.20
C LYS A 63 -12.22 -6.50 -34.17
N ALA A 64 -12.94 -7.63 -34.07
CA ALA A 64 -14.11 -7.90 -34.90
C ALA A 64 -15.26 -6.90 -34.63
N GLN A 65 -15.56 -6.61 -33.34
CA GLN A 65 -16.57 -5.61 -32.96
C GLN A 65 -16.26 -4.23 -33.54
N TRP A 66 -15.00 -3.80 -33.48
CA TRP A 66 -14.55 -2.54 -34.08
C TRP A 66 -14.69 -2.54 -35.60
N HIS A 67 -14.30 -3.64 -36.25
CA HIS A 67 -14.40 -3.76 -37.70
C HIS A 67 -15.86 -3.67 -38.17
N GLU A 68 -16.77 -4.36 -37.48
CA GLU A 68 -18.21 -4.33 -37.78
C GLU A 68 -18.82 -2.94 -37.55
N TYR A 69 -18.46 -2.27 -36.46
CA TYR A 69 -18.87 -0.89 -36.18
C TYR A 69 -18.46 0.08 -37.31
N ILE A 70 -17.20 -0.01 -37.75
CA ILE A 70 -16.67 0.81 -38.84
C ILE A 70 -17.40 0.53 -40.14
N LEU A 71 -17.64 -0.74 -40.47
CA LEU A 71 -18.36 -1.14 -41.69
C LEU A 71 -19.81 -0.66 -41.71
N LYS A 72 -20.50 -0.71 -40.58
CA LYS A 72 -21.90 -0.27 -40.46
C LYS A 72 -22.08 1.25 -40.40
N GLY A 73 -20.99 2.00 -40.17
CA GLY A 73 -21.05 3.46 -40.08
C GLY A 73 -21.93 3.96 -38.93
N GLU A 74 -22.02 3.19 -37.83
CA GLU A 74 -22.84 3.55 -36.68
C GLU A 74 -22.26 4.78 -35.95
N LYS A 75 -23.12 5.57 -35.29
CA LYS A 75 -22.70 6.80 -34.58
C LYS A 75 -22.15 6.53 -33.18
N THR A 76 -22.47 5.37 -32.60
CA THR A 76 -22.15 5.02 -31.22
C THR A 76 -21.18 3.84 -31.18
N PRO A 77 -19.96 4.01 -30.62
CA PRO A 77 -19.00 2.92 -30.52
C PRO A 77 -19.57 1.70 -29.79
N PRO A 78 -19.15 0.48 -30.17
CA PRO A 78 -19.68 -0.74 -29.57
C PRO A 78 -19.18 -0.88 -28.13
N VAL A 79 -20.03 -1.44 -27.26
CA VAL A 79 -19.58 -1.90 -25.94
C VAL A 79 -18.70 -3.13 -26.13
N LEU A 80 -17.41 -2.98 -25.83
CA LEU A 80 -16.43 -4.04 -26.01
C LEU A 80 -16.60 -5.13 -24.95
N VAL A 81 -16.35 -6.37 -25.35
CA VAL A 81 -16.30 -7.50 -24.41
C VAL A 81 -15.28 -7.21 -23.29
N PRO A 82 -15.62 -7.46 -22.01
CA PRO A 82 -14.69 -7.29 -20.89
C PRO A 82 -13.40 -8.11 -21.06
N GLY A 83 -12.31 -7.59 -20.52
CA GLY A 83 -11.02 -8.27 -20.51
C GLY A 83 -11.01 -9.43 -19.51
N MET A 84 -10.05 -10.35 -19.66
CA MET A 84 -9.72 -11.27 -18.59
C MET A 84 -9.09 -10.48 -17.43
N PRO A 85 -9.48 -10.74 -16.17
CA PRO A 85 -8.73 -10.24 -15.01
C PRO A 85 -7.24 -10.55 -15.13
N ASP A 86 -6.41 -9.73 -14.49
CA ASP A 86 -4.97 -10.00 -14.44
C ASP A 86 -4.69 -11.36 -13.81
N PHE A 87 -3.59 -11.97 -14.25
CA PHE A 87 -3.23 -13.30 -13.77
C PHE A 87 -2.85 -13.20 -12.30
N ASP A 88 -3.63 -13.88 -11.46
CA ASP A 88 -3.42 -13.98 -10.03
C ASP A 88 -3.30 -15.46 -9.65
N PRO A 89 -2.09 -15.93 -9.24
CA PRO A 89 -1.85 -17.34 -9.03
C PRO A 89 -2.53 -17.87 -7.76
N GLU A 90 -3.16 -19.03 -7.87
CA GLU A 90 -3.84 -19.74 -6.79
C GLU A 90 -2.82 -20.29 -5.77
N THR A 91 -2.37 -19.44 -4.84
CA THR A 91 -1.26 -19.68 -3.90
C THR A 91 -1.59 -19.28 -2.46
N ALA A 92 -2.87 -19.34 -2.07
CA ALA A 92 -3.37 -18.80 -0.82
C ALA A 92 -2.70 -19.42 0.42
N GLN A 93 -2.36 -20.72 0.40
CA GLN A 93 -1.59 -21.32 1.51
C GLN A 93 -0.19 -20.71 1.67
N ASN A 94 0.51 -20.45 0.57
CA ASN A 94 1.84 -19.81 0.64
C ASN A 94 1.70 -18.37 1.14
N GLN A 95 0.73 -17.63 0.62
CA GLN A 95 0.42 -16.27 1.05
C GLN A 95 0.09 -16.19 2.56
N LEU A 96 -0.75 -17.10 3.06
CA LEU A 96 -1.11 -17.19 4.49
C LEU A 96 0.10 -17.57 5.36
N ARG A 97 0.96 -18.49 4.91
CA ARG A 97 2.19 -18.84 5.65
C ARG A 97 3.13 -17.64 5.77
N GLU A 98 3.37 -16.93 4.67
CA GLU A 98 4.25 -15.75 4.68
C GLU A 98 3.65 -14.59 5.49
N ALA A 99 2.33 -14.43 5.42
CA ALA A 99 1.59 -13.49 6.26
C ALA A 99 1.76 -13.81 7.75
N ALA A 100 1.59 -15.07 8.13
CA ALA A 100 1.74 -15.50 9.52
C ALA A 100 3.18 -15.36 10.01
N ALA A 101 4.16 -15.73 9.18
CA ALA A 101 5.58 -15.57 9.48
C ALA A 101 5.95 -14.10 9.69
N GLU A 102 5.45 -13.18 8.86
CA GLU A 102 5.67 -11.75 9.09
C GLU A 102 5.00 -11.28 10.37
N PHE A 103 3.71 -11.58 10.56
CA PHE A 103 3.02 -11.16 11.78
C PHE A 103 3.76 -11.64 13.03
N ASN A 104 4.24 -12.89 13.01
CA ASN A 104 5.04 -13.47 14.09
C ASN A 104 6.35 -12.68 14.32
N SER A 105 7.10 -12.40 13.25
CA SER A 105 8.33 -11.60 13.30
C SER A 105 8.08 -10.21 13.89
N ASP A 106 7.05 -9.50 13.39
CA ASP A 106 6.68 -8.17 13.85
C ASP A 106 6.22 -8.19 15.32
N TYR A 107 5.41 -9.19 15.69
CA TYR A 107 4.91 -9.36 17.06
C TYR A 107 6.04 -9.57 18.09
N HIS A 108 7.07 -10.34 17.72
CA HIS A 108 8.24 -10.58 18.58
C HIS A 108 9.31 -9.47 18.50
N GLY A 109 9.12 -8.45 17.66
CA GLY A 109 10.08 -7.36 17.51
C GLY A 109 11.31 -7.74 16.68
N ASP A 110 11.28 -8.90 16.02
CA ASP A 110 12.29 -9.34 15.05
C ASP A 110 12.02 -8.63 13.72
N ARG A 111 12.23 -7.30 13.67
CA ARG A 111 12.12 -6.58 12.40
C ARG A 111 13.25 -6.98 11.47
N ARG A 112 12.94 -7.08 10.18
CA ARG A 112 13.91 -7.21 9.09
C ARG A 112 14.96 -6.11 9.25
N GLU A 113 16.24 -6.47 9.34
CA GLU A 113 17.33 -5.50 9.28
C GLU A 113 17.23 -4.77 7.94
N GLN A 114 16.71 -3.54 7.95
CA GLN A 114 16.72 -2.69 6.77
C GLN A 114 18.14 -2.14 6.61
N HIS A 115 19.01 -2.92 5.97
CA HIS A 115 20.35 -2.48 5.64
C HIS A 115 20.28 -1.34 4.61
N SER A 116 20.50 -0.11 5.06
CA SER A 116 20.75 1.07 4.23
C SER A 116 19.58 1.56 3.34
N GLY A 117 19.73 2.77 2.81
CA GLY A 117 18.67 3.58 2.19
C GLY A 117 17.86 2.82 1.15
N TRP A 118 16.55 2.75 1.37
CA TRP A 118 15.62 2.07 0.48
C TRP A 118 15.17 3.00 -0.66
N GLN A 119 14.82 2.41 -1.81
CA GLN A 119 14.49 3.10 -3.04
C GLN A 119 13.11 2.70 -3.56
N PHE A 120 12.33 3.69 -4.01
CA PHE A 120 11.00 3.52 -4.62
C PHE A 120 11.00 4.13 -6.01
N ALA A 121 10.88 3.30 -7.05
CA ALA A 121 10.81 3.75 -8.43
C ALA A 121 9.36 3.90 -8.87
N VAL A 122 9.04 5.00 -9.54
CA VAL A 122 7.76 5.25 -10.19
C VAL A 122 8.02 5.66 -11.63
N ASP A 123 7.64 4.81 -12.59
CA ASP A 123 7.89 5.03 -14.01
C ASP A 123 7.17 6.26 -14.58
N THR A 124 6.00 6.60 -14.03
CA THR A 124 5.30 7.84 -14.35
C THR A 124 4.67 8.39 -13.07
N VAL A 125 5.06 9.60 -12.68
CA VAL A 125 4.49 10.25 -11.49
C VAL A 125 2.97 10.37 -11.67
N PRO A 126 2.16 9.76 -10.79
CA PRO A 126 0.71 9.78 -10.95
C PRO A 126 0.18 11.21 -10.89
N ARG A 127 -0.94 11.44 -11.58
CA ARG A 127 -1.74 12.66 -11.36
C ARG A 127 -2.38 12.69 -9.97
N TYR A 128 -2.57 11.52 -9.38
CA TYR A 128 -3.05 11.34 -8.02
C TYR A 128 -1.95 11.65 -7.00
N ALA A 129 -2.38 11.92 -5.76
CA ALA A 129 -1.45 12.24 -4.70
C ALA A 129 -0.78 10.97 -4.16
N ILE A 130 0.53 11.02 -3.94
CA ILE A 130 1.28 10.03 -3.16
C ILE A 130 1.63 10.69 -1.83
N TYR A 131 1.40 9.99 -0.73
CA TYR A 131 1.68 10.46 0.62
C TYR A 131 2.74 9.60 1.31
N MET A 132 3.48 10.23 2.22
CA MET A 132 4.35 9.58 3.19
C MET A 132 3.64 9.46 4.53
N LEU A 133 3.87 8.34 5.21
CA LEU A 133 3.42 8.08 6.58
C LEU A 133 4.45 8.59 7.59
N ASP A 134 3.98 9.11 8.71
CA ASP A 134 4.81 9.56 9.83
C ASP A 134 5.32 8.35 10.63
N ASP A 135 6.64 8.12 10.68
CA ASP A 135 7.25 7.01 11.42
C ASP A 135 7.04 7.11 12.95
N HIS A 136 6.87 8.32 13.52
CA HIS A 136 6.69 8.45 14.98
C HIS A 136 5.40 7.79 15.48
N ASN A 137 4.33 7.87 14.70
CA ASN A 137 3.06 7.21 15.02
C ASN A 137 3.12 5.69 14.86
N ASP A 138 4.10 5.14 14.12
CA ASP A 138 4.21 3.68 13.97
C ASP A 138 4.52 2.99 15.29
N LEU A 139 5.36 3.58 16.14
CA LEU A 139 5.73 2.96 17.41
C LEU A 139 4.53 2.93 18.35
N LEU A 140 3.80 4.04 18.40
CA LEU A 140 2.63 4.18 19.25
C LEU A 140 1.53 3.20 18.81
N GLU A 141 1.21 3.16 17.51
CA GLU A 141 0.23 2.22 16.97
C GLU A 141 0.64 0.76 17.22
N TYR A 142 1.93 0.44 17.02
CA TYR A 142 2.45 -0.89 17.31
C TYR A 142 2.23 -1.30 18.76
N LEU A 143 2.66 -0.47 19.71
CA LEU A 143 2.54 -0.76 21.14
C LEU A 143 1.06 -0.87 21.57
N GLN A 144 0.20 0.00 21.04
CA GLN A 144 -1.24 -0.03 21.30
C GLN A 144 -1.88 -1.32 20.80
N MET A 145 -1.68 -1.67 19.53
CA MET A 145 -2.28 -2.85 18.91
C MET A 145 -1.75 -4.14 19.55
N LYS A 146 -0.44 -4.23 19.80
CA LYS A 146 0.18 -5.37 20.49
C LYS A 146 -0.41 -5.55 21.88
N GLY A 147 -0.38 -4.50 22.71
CA GLY A 147 -0.90 -4.56 24.07
C GLY A 147 -2.39 -4.87 24.12
N ALA A 148 -3.19 -4.33 23.20
CA ALA A 148 -4.62 -4.62 23.13
C ALA A 148 -4.90 -6.06 22.69
N GLY A 149 -4.20 -6.55 21.67
CA GLY A 149 -4.28 -7.94 21.22
C GLY A 149 -3.91 -8.93 22.32
N GLU A 150 -2.83 -8.67 23.07
CA GLU A 150 -2.38 -9.52 24.19
C GLU A 150 -3.40 -9.59 25.34
N ARG A 151 -4.13 -8.50 25.60
CA ARG A 151 -5.23 -8.51 26.59
C ARG A 151 -6.42 -9.34 26.10
N LEU A 152 -6.77 -9.21 24.82
CA LEU A 152 -7.95 -9.82 24.24
C LEU A 152 -7.75 -11.29 23.85
N VAL A 153 -6.54 -11.75 23.53
CA VAL A 153 -6.30 -13.13 23.09
C VAL A 153 -6.73 -14.15 24.15
N LYS A 154 -6.49 -13.85 25.42
CA LYS A 154 -6.92 -14.70 26.55
C LYS A 154 -8.44 -14.75 26.68
N GLN A 155 -9.15 -13.69 26.30
CA GLN A 155 -10.60 -13.66 26.29
C GLN A 155 -11.16 -14.39 25.07
N LEU A 156 -10.60 -14.15 23.89
CA LEU A 156 -11.09 -14.69 22.63
C LEU A 156 -10.91 -16.21 22.54
N PHE A 157 -9.83 -16.75 23.11
CA PHE A 157 -9.52 -18.18 23.08
C PHE A 157 -9.58 -18.83 24.47
N ARG A 158 -10.52 -18.40 25.32
CA ARG A 158 -10.74 -19.09 26.60
C ARG A 158 -11.05 -20.57 26.36
N PRO A 159 -10.48 -21.50 27.15
CA PRO A 159 -10.89 -22.89 27.11
C PRO A 159 -12.39 -22.99 27.44
N VAL A 160 -13.18 -23.41 26.46
CA VAL A 160 -14.60 -23.72 26.68
C VAL A 160 -14.67 -25.18 27.10
N PRO A 161 -15.35 -25.53 28.21
CA PRO A 161 -15.64 -26.92 28.54
C PRO A 161 -16.34 -27.59 27.35
N THR A 162 -16.07 -28.87 27.12
CA THR A 162 -16.66 -29.64 26.02
C THR A 162 -18.17 -29.36 25.94
N ALA A 163 -18.60 -28.74 24.84
CA ALA A 163 -19.98 -28.30 24.69
C ALA A 163 -20.91 -29.51 24.81
N LYS A 164 -21.86 -29.46 25.75
CA LYS A 164 -22.91 -30.47 25.81
C LYS A 164 -23.82 -30.31 24.59
N PRO A 165 -24.36 -31.40 24.02
CA PRO A 165 -25.31 -31.30 22.93
C PRO A 165 -26.46 -30.34 23.29
N GLY A 166 -26.67 -29.31 22.46
CA GLY A 166 -27.70 -28.28 22.69
C GLY A 166 -27.24 -27.02 23.44
N GLN A 167 -25.97 -26.91 23.83
CA GLN A 167 -25.43 -25.69 24.42
C GLN A 167 -25.14 -24.65 23.32
N GLN A 168 -25.60 -23.41 23.52
CA GLN A 168 -25.34 -22.31 22.60
C GLN A 168 -23.85 -21.95 22.57
N GLU A 169 -23.32 -21.72 21.37
CA GLU A 169 -21.94 -21.26 21.16
C GLU A 169 -21.70 -19.92 21.87
N SER A 170 -20.51 -19.75 22.45
CA SER A 170 -20.18 -18.47 23.09
C SER A 170 -19.97 -17.38 22.04
N PRO A 171 -20.22 -16.10 22.38
CA PRO A 171 -19.95 -14.99 21.47
C PRO A 171 -18.50 -15.00 20.93
N GLU A 172 -17.54 -15.39 21.76
CA GLU A 172 -16.13 -15.49 21.36
C GLU A 172 -15.89 -16.63 20.36
N SER A 173 -16.54 -17.80 20.50
CA SER A 173 -16.35 -18.88 19.52
C SER A 173 -16.98 -18.52 18.16
N LEU A 174 -18.14 -17.87 18.17
CA LEU A 174 -18.76 -17.33 16.97
C LEU A 174 -17.86 -16.28 16.29
N LEU A 175 -17.22 -15.42 17.07
CA LEU A 175 -16.28 -14.42 16.56
C LEU A 175 -15.03 -15.07 15.98
N VAL A 176 -14.48 -16.12 16.61
CA VAL A 176 -13.36 -16.89 16.05
C VAL A 176 -13.77 -17.56 14.74
N ALA A 177 -14.95 -18.17 14.68
CA ALA A 177 -15.47 -18.79 13.46
C ALA A 177 -15.68 -17.77 12.33
N LEU A 178 -16.12 -16.54 12.66
CA LEU A 178 -16.20 -15.44 11.71
C LEU A 178 -14.82 -15.10 11.13
N TYR A 179 -13.81 -14.96 11.99
CA TYR A 179 -12.46 -14.65 11.53
C TYR A 179 -11.83 -15.79 10.72
N ASP A 180 -11.96 -17.03 11.18
CA ASP A 180 -11.39 -18.20 10.50
C ASP A 180 -12.01 -18.40 9.11
N ASN A 181 -13.32 -18.19 8.96
CA ASN A 181 -14.03 -18.65 7.76
C ASN A 181 -14.57 -17.54 6.85
N GLN A 182 -14.63 -16.28 7.31
CA GLN A 182 -15.28 -15.21 6.54
C GLN A 182 -14.37 -13.99 6.32
N VAL A 183 -13.45 -13.72 7.24
CA VAL A 183 -12.55 -12.55 7.14
C VAL A 183 -11.30 -12.91 6.37
N HIS A 184 -11.15 -12.33 5.19
CA HIS A 184 -10.00 -12.54 4.33
C HIS A 184 -8.82 -11.65 4.75
N ASP A 185 -7.60 -12.18 4.65
CA ASP A 185 -6.39 -11.40 4.90
C ASP A 185 -5.89 -10.72 3.62
N SER A 186 -6.40 -9.52 3.35
CA SER A 186 -5.98 -8.76 2.17
C SER A 186 -4.48 -8.43 2.16
N ARG A 187 -3.79 -8.44 3.32
CA ARG A 187 -2.34 -8.20 3.37
C ARG A 187 -1.53 -9.41 2.91
N ALA A 188 -2.06 -10.61 3.05
CA ALA A 188 -1.46 -11.82 2.47
C ALA A 188 -1.49 -11.77 0.93
N TRP A 189 -2.53 -11.15 0.37
CA TRP A 189 -2.82 -11.13 -1.06
C TRP A 189 -2.32 -9.87 -1.80
N PHE A 190 -2.39 -8.69 -1.17
CA PHE A 190 -2.20 -7.40 -1.82
C PHE A 190 -0.82 -7.26 -2.49
N MET A 191 -0.83 -7.02 -3.80
CA MET A 191 0.34 -6.85 -4.68
C MET A 191 1.34 -8.02 -4.69
N TYR A 192 0.96 -9.18 -4.15
CA TYR A 192 1.84 -10.34 -4.06
C TYR A 192 2.34 -10.78 -5.45
N SER A 193 1.42 -10.89 -6.42
CA SER A 193 1.74 -11.28 -7.79
C SER A 193 2.60 -10.25 -8.54
N THR A 194 2.48 -8.96 -8.17
CA THR A 194 3.22 -7.87 -8.80
C THR A 194 4.67 -7.80 -8.32
N PHE A 195 4.91 -7.98 -7.01
CA PHE A 195 6.25 -7.90 -6.44
C PHE A 195 6.95 -9.27 -6.30
N GLY A 196 6.24 -10.37 -6.60
CA GLY A 196 6.71 -11.73 -6.31
C GLY A 196 6.90 -12.00 -4.80
N SER A 197 6.41 -11.09 -3.96
CA SER A 197 6.52 -11.07 -2.50
C SER A 197 5.49 -10.09 -1.93
N ARG A 198 5.27 -10.11 -0.61
CA ARG A 198 4.35 -9.15 0.04
C ARG A 198 4.90 -7.73 0.04
N GLU A 199 3.99 -6.75 0.01
CA GLU A 199 4.30 -5.32 0.04
C GLU A 199 5.36 -4.99 1.12
N PRO A 200 6.54 -4.46 0.75
CA PRO A 200 7.64 -4.25 1.69
C PRO A 200 7.39 -3.16 2.75
N TRP A 201 6.39 -2.29 2.53
CA TRP A 201 6.22 -1.05 3.27
C TRP A 201 5.08 -1.07 4.27
N GLY A 202 4.10 -1.97 4.09
CA GLY A 202 3.01 -2.14 5.03
C GLY A 202 3.44 -2.99 6.24
N GLY A 203 2.56 -3.11 7.23
CA GLY A 203 2.72 -4.00 8.38
C GLY A 203 1.36 -4.34 8.97
N TYR A 204 1.28 -5.37 9.82
CA TYR A 204 0.04 -5.72 10.53
C TYR A 204 -0.25 -4.81 11.71
N PHE A 205 0.78 -4.17 12.27
CA PHE A 205 0.72 -3.32 13.45
C PHE A 205 0.64 -1.83 13.10
N ARG A 206 -0.29 -1.50 12.20
CA ARG A 206 -0.63 -0.12 11.84
C ARG A 206 -2.11 0.01 11.60
N TYR A 207 -2.69 1.15 11.96
CA TYR A 207 -4.07 1.46 11.65
C TYR A 207 -4.22 1.89 10.19
N ARG A 208 -5.40 1.60 9.62
CA ARG A 208 -5.75 2.06 8.29
C ARG A 208 -5.89 3.59 8.30
N VAL A 209 -5.30 4.25 7.31
CA VAL A 209 -5.53 5.68 7.08
C VAL A 209 -6.95 5.89 6.57
N ILE A 210 -7.71 6.74 7.25
CA ILE A 210 -9.07 7.13 6.89
C ILE A 210 -9.07 8.62 6.54
N TYR A 211 -9.77 9.00 5.48
CA TYR A 211 -9.91 10.38 5.03
C TYR A 211 -11.34 10.89 5.32
N PHE A 212 -11.44 12.05 5.95
CA PHE A 212 -12.65 12.79 6.27
C PHE A 212 -12.59 14.17 5.60
N GLY A 213 -13.02 14.24 4.33
CA GLY A 213 -12.89 15.45 3.53
C GLY A 213 -11.41 15.79 3.31
N THR A 214 -10.95 16.94 3.80
CA THR A 214 -9.54 17.35 3.70
C THR A 214 -8.65 16.82 4.83
N VAL A 215 -9.27 16.25 5.87
CA VAL A 215 -8.59 15.75 7.06
C VAL A 215 -8.39 14.23 6.98
N CYS A 216 -7.36 13.67 7.60
CA CYS A 216 -7.14 12.23 7.72
C CYS A 216 -6.84 11.81 9.16
N SER A 217 -7.10 10.54 9.47
CA SER A 217 -6.93 9.95 10.82
C SER A 217 -5.49 9.94 11.31
N ARG A 218 -4.53 10.06 10.40
CA ARG A 218 -3.08 10.04 10.68
C ARG A 218 -2.41 11.20 9.96
N PRO A 219 -1.42 11.89 10.54
CA PRO A 219 -0.73 12.94 9.84
C PRO A 219 0.09 12.37 8.68
N LEU A 220 -0.05 12.98 7.51
CA LEU A 220 0.59 12.58 6.27
C LEU A 220 1.41 13.74 5.69
N SER A 221 2.43 13.42 4.91
CA SER A 221 3.19 14.39 4.14
C SER A 221 3.02 14.13 2.64
N LEU A 222 2.88 15.18 1.84
CA LEU A 222 2.67 15.06 0.40
C LEU A 222 4.00 14.81 -0.33
N LEU A 223 4.12 13.69 -1.04
CA LEU A 223 5.30 13.35 -1.84
C LEU A 223 5.19 13.80 -3.29
N SER A 224 4.03 13.58 -3.92
CA SER A 224 3.78 13.99 -5.31
C SER A 224 2.31 14.20 -5.57
N VAL A 225 1.98 15.06 -6.53
CA VAL A 225 0.61 15.28 -7.01
C VAL A 225 0.64 15.89 -8.41
N ALA A 226 -0.40 15.63 -9.21
CA ALA A 226 -0.58 16.25 -10.53
C ALA A 226 0.60 16.01 -11.49
N GLY A 227 1.25 14.85 -11.38
CA GLY A 227 2.38 14.45 -12.24
C GLY A 227 3.71 15.11 -11.88
N THR A 228 3.83 15.67 -10.68
CA THR A 228 5.04 16.36 -10.23
C THR A 228 5.34 16.02 -8.77
N VAL A 229 6.63 15.94 -8.42
CA VAL A 229 7.10 15.82 -7.03
C VAL A 229 6.71 17.07 -6.24
N ALA A 230 6.22 16.91 -5.00
CA ALA A 230 5.82 18.03 -4.17
C ALA A 230 7.00 18.99 -3.94
N GLY A 231 6.77 20.29 -4.13
CA GLY A 231 7.85 21.30 -4.09
C GLY A 231 8.61 21.48 -5.40
N PHE A 232 8.28 20.74 -6.46
CA PHE A 232 8.75 20.97 -7.83
C PHE A 232 7.63 21.55 -8.70
N VAL A 233 7.95 22.16 -9.84
CA VAL A 233 6.98 22.88 -10.70
C VAL A 233 6.86 22.28 -12.09
N SER A 234 7.97 21.84 -12.68
CA SER A 234 7.93 21.22 -14.00
C SER A 234 7.28 19.83 -13.93
N PRO A 235 6.50 19.43 -14.94
CA PRO A 235 6.12 18.02 -15.10
C PRO A 235 7.40 17.18 -15.05
N THR A 236 7.37 16.09 -14.28
CA THR A 236 8.47 15.14 -14.38
C THR A 236 8.26 14.34 -15.66
N GLU A 237 8.97 14.71 -16.73
CA GLU A 237 9.00 13.91 -17.95
C GLU A 237 9.90 12.70 -17.69
N GLY A 238 9.29 11.53 -17.55
CA GLY A 238 9.99 10.29 -17.21
C GLY A 238 9.82 9.86 -15.76
N GLY A 239 10.35 8.67 -15.45
CA GLY A 239 10.20 8.07 -14.13
C GLY A 239 11.04 8.76 -13.05
N VAL A 240 10.56 8.67 -11.81
CA VAL A 240 11.21 9.23 -10.62
C VAL A 240 11.62 8.11 -9.69
N LEU A 241 12.82 8.22 -9.14
CA LEU A 241 13.31 7.41 -8.04
C LEU A 241 13.28 8.21 -6.75
N PHE A 242 12.48 7.77 -5.78
CA PHE A 242 12.50 8.32 -4.42
C PHE A 242 13.47 7.51 -3.56
N PHE A 243 14.37 8.20 -2.87
CA PHE A 243 15.27 7.61 -1.89
C PHE A 243 14.80 7.98 -0.49
N PHE A 244 14.69 6.98 0.37
CA PHE A 244 14.30 7.14 1.77
C PHE A 244 15.49 6.81 2.64
N LYS A 245 16.03 7.84 3.30
CA LYS A 245 17.16 7.69 4.22
C LYS A 245 16.66 7.90 5.64
N GLN A 246 16.84 6.89 6.48
CA GLN A 246 16.66 7.06 7.92
C GLN A 246 17.77 7.96 8.46
N LYS A 247 17.39 9.06 9.12
CA LYS A 247 18.31 9.82 9.95
C LYS A 247 18.59 9.01 11.21
N LYS A 248 19.87 8.84 11.53
CA LYS A 248 20.26 8.37 12.87
C LYS A 248 19.86 9.45 13.86
N VAL A 249 18.87 9.18 14.70
CA VAL A 249 18.59 10.03 15.86
C VAL A 249 19.79 9.93 16.79
N ALA A 250 20.48 11.05 17.00
CA ALA A 250 21.60 11.13 17.93
C ALA A 250 21.07 10.91 19.36
N ASN A 251 21.70 9.96 20.06
CA ASN A 251 21.41 9.59 21.45
C ASN A 251 21.10 10.79 22.34
N THR A 252 19.87 10.87 22.85
CA THR A 252 19.59 11.46 24.17
C THR A 252 18.33 10.79 24.73
N VAL A 253 18.52 10.03 25.82
CA VAL A 253 17.49 9.40 26.69
C VAL A 253 16.81 8.08 26.22
N VAL A 254 17.48 7.23 25.43
CA VAL A 254 16.93 5.90 25.05
C VAL A 254 17.93 4.76 25.32
N GLU A 255 18.60 4.79 26.47
CA GLU A 255 19.44 3.65 26.92
C GLU A 255 18.65 2.56 27.65
N ALA A 256 17.39 2.82 28.02
CA ALA A 256 16.51 1.85 28.69
C ALA A 256 15.33 1.36 27.83
N ALA A 257 15.27 1.70 26.54
CA ALA A 257 14.16 1.26 25.70
C ALA A 257 14.52 0.00 24.92
N ASP A 258 13.56 -0.92 24.90
CA ASP A 258 13.58 -2.21 24.22
C ASP A 258 14.03 -2.11 22.75
N LYS A 259 14.53 -3.19 22.18
CA LYS A 259 15.04 -3.28 20.79
C LYS A 259 14.04 -2.71 19.77
N VAL A 260 12.75 -2.82 20.09
CA VAL A 260 11.60 -2.26 19.36
C VAL A 260 11.67 -0.73 19.25
N SER A 261 11.89 0.01 20.34
CA SER A 261 11.84 1.47 20.37
C SER A 261 12.95 2.14 19.57
N LYS A 262 14.14 1.52 19.48
CA LYS A 262 15.27 2.04 18.70
C LYS A 262 15.08 1.93 17.18
N SER A 263 14.23 1.00 16.72
CA SER A 263 14.02 0.75 15.29
C SER A 263 12.89 1.56 14.65
N ILE A 264 12.01 2.18 15.45
CA ILE A 264 10.78 2.81 14.95
C ILE A 264 10.85 4.34 14.94
N ALA A 265 11.68 4.97 15.79
CA ALA A 265 11.76 6.42 15.93
C ALA A 265 12.74 7.11 14.97
N ALA A 266 12.93 6.61 13.75
CA ALA A 266 13.85 7.22 12.79
C ALA A 266 13.13 8.22 11.87
N GLU A 267 13.47 9.50 11.96
CA GLU A 267 13.05 10.49 10.95
C GLU A 267 13.54 10.05 9.56
N ARG A 268 12.67 10.08 8.56
CA ARG A 268 13.06 9.82 7.17
C ARG A 268 13.30 11.11 6.41
N GLU A 269 14.46 11.19 5.78
CA GLU A 269 14.74 12.14 4.73
C GLU A 269 14.36 11.52 3.37
N VAL A 270 13.60 12.27 2.57
CA VAL A 270 13.22 11.89 1.21
C VAL A 270 13.91 12.80 0.20
N THR A 271 14.63 12.18 -0.71
CA THR A 271 15.14 12.82 -1.93
C THR A 271 14.54 12.15 -3.16
N ALA A 272 14.51 12.87 -4.28
CA ALA A 272 13.97 12.37 -5.54
C ALA A 272 14.95 12.65 -6.67
N GLN A 273 15.10 11.71 -7.60
CA GLN A 273 15.96 11.82 -8.78
C GLN A 273 15.20 11.35 -10.03
N TYR A 274 15.58 11.86 -11.20
CA TYR A 274 15.09 11.32 -12.47
C TYR A 274 15.71 9.94 -12.71
N LEU A 275 14.89 8.95 -13.11
CA LEU A 275 15.37 7.60 -13.43
C LEU A 275 16.33 7.57 -14.63
N THR A 276 16.15 8.48 -15.58
CA THR A 276 16.91 8.54 -16.84
C THR A 276 18.28 9.18 -16.66
N SER A 277 18.34 10.36 -16.03
CA SER A 277 19.60 11.12 -15.87
C SER A 277 20.29 10.87 -14.53
N GLY A 278 19.59 10.36 -13.52
CA GLY A 278 20.09 10.26 -12.14
C GLY A 278 20.21 11.62 -11.42
N GLU A 279 19.81 12.72 -12.08
CA GLU A 279 19.91 14.05 -11.49
C GLU A 279 18.91 14.24 -10.35
N LEU A 280 19.36 14.91 -9.28
CA LEU A 280 18.52 15.28 -8.16
C LEU A 280 17.45 16.29 -8.59
N ILE A 281 16.19 15.95 -8.29
CA ILE A 281 15.08 16.87 -8.32
C ILE A 281 15.29 17.81 -7.13
N THR A 282 16.00 18.91 -7.40
CA THR A 282 16.23 19.96 -6.41
C THR A 282 14.88 20.59 -6.12
N LEU A 283 14.35 20.30 -4.94
CA LEU A 283 13.13 20.92 -4.45
C LEU A 283 13.34 22.42 -4.49
N LEU A 284 12.43 23.14 -5.16
CA LEU A 284 12.47 24.59 -5.11
C LEU A 284 12.36 24.98 -3.63
N ALA A 285 13.24 25.87 -3.18
CA ALA A 285 13.12 26.56 -1.91
C ALA A 285 11.83 27.40 -1.94
N GLY A 286 10.71 26.71 -1.72
CA GLY A 286 9.41 27.25 -1.38
C GLY A 286 9.18 27.01 0.10
N PRO A 287 8.17 27.66 0.67
CA PRO A 287 8.14 27.83 2.09
C PRO A 287 7.98 26.49 2.80
N GLU A 288 8.64 26.39 3.94
CA GLU A 288 9.06 25.17 4.63
C GLU A 288 7.93 24.20 5.03
N TYR A 289 6.67 24.56 4.77
CA TYR A 289 5.46 23.83 5.12
C TYR A 289 5.15 22.61 4.22
N ARG A 290 5.84 22.41 3.09
CA ARG A 290 5.47 21.38 2.07
C ARG A 290 5.99 19.95 2.33
N LYS A 291 6.67 19.72 3.45
CA LYS A 291 7.04 18.38 3.94
C LYS A 291 6.48 18.04 5.32
N ALA A 292 5.81 18.99 5.97
CA ALA A 292 5.30 18.77 7.32
C ALA A 292 4.20 17.71 7.31
N PHE A 293 4.30 16.77 8.24
CA PHE A 293 3.24 15.82 8.51
C PHE A 293 2.04 16.56 9.09
N THR A 294 0.87 16.39 8.47
CA THR A 294 -0.36 17.07 8.90
C THR A 294 -1.57 16.18 8.73
N HIS A 295 -2.53 16.34 9.63
CA HIS A 295 -3.85 15.73 9.47
C HIS A 295 -4.65 16.39 8.33
N ASN A 296 -4.35 17.63 7.92
CA ASN A 296 -5.09 18.34 6.88
C ASN A 296 -4.42 18.21 5.49
N VAL A 297 -3.99 17.00 5.14
CA VAL A 297 -3.23 16.74 3.91
C VAL A 297 -4.03 17.04 2.64
N GLY A 298 -5.36 16.98 2.70
CA GLY A 298 -6.22 17.35 1.58
C GLY A 298 -6.09 18.82 1.22
N GLU A 299 -5.93 19.69 2.22
CA GLU A 299 -5.72 21.12 2.01
C GLU A 299 -4.34 21.40 1.40
N VAL A 300 -3.30 20.73 1.91
CA VAL A 300 -1.94 20.80 1.32
C VAL A 300 -1.96 20.35 -0.15
N THR A 301 -2.66 19.26 -0.44
CA THR A 301 -2.82 18.72 -1.79
C THR A 301 -3.55 19.70 -2.71
N ARG A 302 -4.62 20.34 -2.22
CA ARG A 302 -5.38 21.35 -2.95
C ARG A 302 -4.52 22.56 -3.29
N GLN A 303 -3.83 23.12 -2.29
CA GLN A 303 -2.95 24.28 -2.47
C GLN A 303 -1.82 23.98 -3.46
N GLN A 304 -1.21 22.80 -3.37
CA GLN A 304 -0.16 22.39 -4.31
C GLN A 304 -0.70 22.27 -5.74
N ARG A 305 -1.93 21.77 -5.94
CA ARG A 305 -2.56 21.69 -7.28
C ARG A 305 -2.81 23.08 -7.88
N GLU A 306 -3.36 24.02 -7.11
CA GLU A 306 -3.58 25.38 -7.60
C GLU A 306 -2.26 26.09 -7.90
N PHE A 307 -1.27 25.97 -7.02
CA PHE A 307 0.07 26.50 -7.27
C PHE A 307 0.70 25.96 -8.56
N LEU A 308 0.61 24.63 -8.79
CA LEU A 308 1.11 24.00 -10.02
C LEU A 308 0.36 24.49 -11.26
N LYS A 309 -0.96 24.66 -11.16
CA LYS A 309 -1.80 25.15 -12.27
C LYS A 309 -1.43 26.59 -12.65
N GLU A 310 -1.31 27.49 -11.68
CA GLU A 310 -0.90 28.88 -11.89
C GLU A 310 0.49 28.97 -12.50
N ARG A 311 1.45 28.21 -11.96
CA ARG A 311 2.83 28.20 -12.48
C ARG A 311 2.92 27.65 -13.89
N ARG A 312 2.24 26.56 -14.20
CA ARG A 312 2.21 25.99 -15.56
C ARG A 312 1.58 26.97 -16.54
N LEU A 313 0.47 27.61 -16.16
CA LEU A 313 -0.14 28.65 -16.99
C LEU A 313 0.83 29.81 -17.26
N GLN A 314 1.58 30.24 -16.25
CA GLN A 314 2.57 31.30 -16.40
C GLN A 314 3.71 30.87 -17.34
N MET A 315 4.26 29.65 -17.16
CA MET A 315 5.28 29.10 -18.06
C MET A 315 4.79 29.02 -19.50
N THR A 316 3.56 28.56 -19.74
CA THR A 316 2.99 28.52 -21.10
C THR A 316 2.84 29.92 -21.69
N LYS A 317 2.43 30.92 -20.90
CA LYS A 317 2.37 32.32 -21.35
C LYS A 317 3.75 32.84 -21.71
N ASP A 318 4.76 32.52 -20.92
CA ASP A 318 6.14 32.99 -21.15
C ASP A 318 6.78 32.29 -22.36
N ASP A 319 6.53 30.99 -22.56
CA ASP A 319 6.93 30.25 -23.77
C ASP A 319 6.25 30.82 -25.03
N LEU A 320 4.94 31.06 -24.99
CA LEU A 320 4.22 31.70 -26.09
C LEU A 320 4.77 33.09 -26.43
N LYS A 321 5.08 33.90 -25.41
CA LYS A 321 5.73 35.21 -25.60
C LYS A 321 7.12 35.08 -26.22
N ALA A 322 7.92 34.12 -25.76
CA ALA A 322 9.27 33.88 -26.31
C ALA A 322 9.22 33.45 -27.78
N ARG A 323 8.29 32.55 -28.13
CA ARG A 323 8.03 32.12 -29.51
C ARG A 323 7.58 33.28 -30.39
N TRP A 324 6.67 34.13 -29.90
CA TRP A 324 6.25 35.34 -30.64
C TRP A 324 7.35 36.39 -30.77
N ALA A 325 8.29 36.46 -29.83
CA ALA A 325 9.46 37.34 -29.91
C ALA A 325 10.58 36.81 -30.83
N GLY A 326 10.35 35.71 -31.56
CA GLY A 326 11.32 35.14 -32.49
C GLY A 326 12.51 34.44 -31.82
N LYS A 327 12.44 34.15 -30.51
CA LYS A 327 13.46 33.37 -29.82
C LYS A 327 13.13 31.89 -29.97
N THR A 328 13.88 31.18 -30.80
CA THR A 328 13.94 29.71 -30.77
C THR A 328 14.57 29.30 -29.44
N LEU A 329 13.74 28.82 -28.51
CA LEU A 329 14.22 28.09 -27.35
C LEU A 329 14.50 26.65 -27.81
N GLU A 330 15.73 26.20 -27.61
CA GLU A 330 16.10 24.79 -27.71
C GLU A 330 15.13 23.95 -26.84
N PRO A 331 14.63 22.82 -27.36
CA PRO A 331 13.74 21.96 -26.58
C PRO A 331 14.51 21.44 -25.36
N THR A 332 13.97 21.68 -24.17
CA THR A 332 14.46 21.09 -22.91
C THR A 332 13.73 19.81 -22.61
#